data_AF-A0A061JJ35-F1
#
_entry.id   AF-A0A061JJ35-F1
#
_cell.length_a   1.000
_cell.length_b   1.000
_cell.length_c   1.000
_cell.angle_alpha   90.00
_cell.angle_beta   90.00
_cell.angle_gamma   90.00
#
_symmetry.space_group_name_H-M   'P 1'
#
loop_
_entity.id
_entity.type
_entity.pdbx_description
1 polymer ?
#
loop_
_entity_poly.entity_id
_entity_poly.type
_entity_poly.pdbx_seq_one_letter_code
_entity_poly.pdbx_strand_id
1 'polypeptide(L)' 'MNGDGVATNVRLTQGEQEAIRQKAIEINKLLIKQGRQPLRDSELVHKILEKSVPYVELTANGEIVIIAE' A
#
# COMPACT_ATOMS: atom_id res chain seq x y z
N MET A 1 -19.30 5.18 -18.61
CA MET A 1 -18.30 4.09 -18.55
C MET A 1 -17.98 3.92 -17.08
N ASN A 2 -18.58 2.91 -16.44
CA ASN A 2 -18.46 2.70 -15.00
C ASN A 2 -17.21 1.86 -14.73
N GLY A 3 -16.24 2.45 -14.01
CA GLY A 3 -15.00 1.79 -13.60
C GLY A 3 -15.22 0.91 -12.38
N ASP A 4 -16.01 -0.14 -12.51
CA ASP A 4 -16.06 -1.20 -11.52
C ASP A 4 -14.75 -2.00 -11.63
N GLY A 5 -13.75 -1.59 -10.85
CA GLY A 5 -12.48 -2.30 -10.76
C GLY A 5 -12.73 -3.77 -10.39
N VAL A 6 -12.19 -4.69 -11.18
CA VAL A 6 -12.22 -6.12 -10.86
C VAL A 6 -11.42 -6.31 -9.57
N ALA A 7 -12.07 -6.81 -8.52
CA ALA A 7 -11.38 -7.21 -7.30
C ALA A 7 -10.44 -8.38 -7.61
N THR A 8 -9.16 -8.09 -7.84
CA THR A 8 -8.11 -9.09 -8.05
C THR A 8 -7.32 -9.30 -6.76
N ASN A 9 -7.15 -10.55 -6.34
CA ASN A 9 -6.42 -10.88 -5.13
C ASN A 9 -4.92 -10.97 -5.40
N VAL A 10 -4.11 -10.16 -4.70
CA VAL A 10 -2.65 -10.32 -4.63
C VAL A 10 -2.32 -11.28 -3.50
N ARG A 11 -1.52 -12.32 -3.77
CA ARG A 11 -1.04 -13.22 -2.73
C ARG A 11 0.16 -12.60 -2.04
N LEU A 12 0.02 -12.35 -0.75
CA LEU A 12 1.07 -11.85 0.12
C LEU A 12 1.66 -13.02 0.93
N THR A 13 2.97 -13.01 1.09
CA THR A 13 3.67 -13.86 2.06
C THR A 13 3.28 -13.47 3.49
N GLN A 14 3.54 -14.35 4.45
CA GLN A 14 3.28 -14.05 5.86
C GLN A 14 4.07 -12.82 6.34
N GLY A 15 5.31 -12.67 5.87
CA GLY A 15 6.14 -11.51 6.20
C GLY A 15 5.57 -10.19 5.68
N GLU A 16 5.09 -10.18 4.43
CA GLU A 16 4.45 -9.00 3.84
C GLU A 16 3.14 -8.63 4.56
N GLN A 17 2.31 -9.64 4.90
CA GLN A 17 1.07 -9.41 5.65
C GLN A 17 1.35 -8.78 7.02
N GLU A 18 2.32 -9.32 7.75
CA GLU A 18 2.67 -8.79 9.07
C GLU A 18 3.28 -7.38 8.98
N ALA A 19 4.13 -7.13 7.97
CA ALA A 19 4.69 -5.80 7.74
C ALA A 19 3.60 -4.76 7.46
N ILE A 20 2.60 -5.10 6.63
CA ILE A 20 1.44 -4.25 6.33
C ILE A 20 0.63 -4.01 7.62
N ARG A 21 0.35 -5.06 8.39
CA ARG A 21 -0.40 -4.97 9.64
C ARG A 21 0.27 -4.04 10.65
N GLN A 22 1.57 -4.19 10.88
CA GLN A 22 2.31 -3.33 11.81
C GLN A 22 2.28 -1.87 11.33
N LYS A 23 2.48 -1.63 10.04
CA LYS A 23 2.39 -0.28 9.48
C LYS A 23 0.99 0.32 9.61
N ALA A 24 -0.07 -0.48 9.42
CA ALA A 24 -1.45 -0.05 9.60
C ALA A 24 -1.72 0.35 11.06
N ILE A 25 -1.22 -0.41 12.04
CA ILE A 25 -1.32 -0.07 13.46
C ILE A 25 -0.64 1.27 13.77
N GLU A 26 0.56 1.49 13.25
CA GLU A 26 1.29 2.75 13.41
C GLU A 26 0.52 3.94 12.83
N ILE A 27 0.05 3.82 11.59
CA ILE A 27 -0.71 4.87 10.90
C ILE A 27 -2.05 5.13 11.61
N ASN A 28 -2.75 4.08 12.04
CA ASN A 28 -4.05 4.21 12.72
C ASN A 28 -3.93 4.95 14.06
N LYS A 29 -2.83 4.74 14.80
CA LYS A 29 -2.54 5.54 16.00
C LYS A 29 -2.44 7.03 15.67
N LEU A 30 -1.86 7.40 14.53
CA LEU A 30 -1.76 8.79 14.09
C LEU A 30 -3.12 9.33 13.63
N LEU A 31 -3.90 8.55 12.87
CA LEU A 31 -5.23 8.93 12.42
C LEU A 31 -6.18 9.20 13.61
N ILE A 32 -6.19 8.31 14.60
CA ILE A 32 -7.01 8.46 15.81
C ILE A 32 -6.61 9.73 16.58
N LYS A 33 -5.31 10.01 16.73
CA LYS A 33 -4.83 11.26 17.35
C LYS A 33 -5.30 12.51 16.60
N GLN A 34 -5.54 12.40 15.29
CA GLN A 34 -6.07 13.47 14.44
C GLN A 34 -7.61 13.50 14.40
N GLY A 35 -8.31 12.68 15.19
CA GLY A 35 -9.77 12.56 15.16
C GLY A 35 -10.32 11.91 13.88
N ARG A 36 -9.47 11.19 13.14
CA ARG A 36 -9.83 10.51 11.88
C ARG A 36 -10.11 9.03 12.12
N GLN A 37 -10.94 8.45 11.26
CA GLN A 37 -11.22 7.02 11.29
C GLN A 37 -9.96 6.22 10.92
N PRO A 38 -9.69 5.10 11.60
CA PRO A 38 -8.64 4.18 11.21
C PRO A 38 -8.97 3.50 9.88
N LEU A 39 -7.94 3.08 9.18
CA LEU A 39 -8.03 2.34 7.92
C LEU A 39 -7.77 0.85 8.13
N ARG A 40 -8.27 0.02 7.20
CA ARG A 40 -8.02 -1.42 7.12
C ARG A 40 -6.69 -1.70 6.41
N ASP A 41 -6.11 -2.87 6.66
CA ASP A 41 -4.87 -3.32 6.00
C ASP A 41 -4.98 -3.28 4.46
N SER A 42 -6.14 -3.69 3.91
CA SER A 42 -6.40 -3.62 2.46
C SER A 42 -6.45 -2.19 1.92
N GLU A 43 -6.97 -1.25 2.70
CA GLU A 43 -6.99 0.17 2.32
C GLU A 43 -5.59 0.77 2.35
N LEU A 44 -4.74 0.35 3.30
CA LEU A 44 -3.32 0.73 3.31
C LEU A 44 -2.62 0.23 2.04
N VAL A 45 -2.80 -1.05 1.70
CA VAL A 45 -2.20 -1.65 0.49
C VAL A 45 -2.65 -0.90 -0.76
N HIS A 46 -3.95 -0.63 -0.89
CA HIS A 46 -4.47 0.09 -2.06
C HIS A 46 -3.85 1.48 -2.19
N LYS A 47 -3.77 2.25 -1.09
CA LYS A 47 -3.15 3.58 -1.08
C LYS A 47 -1.64 3.55 -1.39
N ILE A 48 -0.93 2.51 -0.92
CA ILE A 48 0.49 2.33 -1.24
C ILE A 48 0.65 2.07 -2.74
N LEU A 49 -0.11 1.13 -3.30
CA LEU A 49 -0.03 0.77 -4.72
C LEU A 49 -0.40 1.95 -5.64
N GLU A 50 -1.48 2.67 -5.33
CA GLU A 50 -1.90 3.86 -6.07
C GLU A 50 -0.79 4.91 -6.10
N LYS A 51 -0.08 5.08 -4.99
CA LYS A 51 1.04 6.02 -4.88
C LYS A 51 2.33 5.50 -5.49
N SER A 52 2.62 4.21 -5.44
CA SER A 52 3.93 3.68 -5.83
C SER A 52 4.04 3.37 -7.31
N VAL A 53 3.00 2.81 -7.93
CA VAL A 53 3.02 2.34 -9.32
C VAL A 53 3.50 3.41 -10.32
N PRO A 54 3.10 4.70 -10.21
CA PRO A 54 3.59 5.74 -11.12
C PRO A 54 5.09 6.04 -11.02
N TYR A 55 5.74 5.71 -9.89
CA TYR A 55 7.15 5.98 -9.63
C TYR A 55 8.02 4.72 -9.67
N VAL A 56 7.48 3.62 -10.21
CA VAL A 56 8.24 2.39 -10.39
C VAL A 56 9.16 2.55 -11.60
N GLU A 57 10.46 2.33 -11.39
CA GLU A 57 11.46 2.31 -12.44
C GLU A 57 12.21 0.97 -12.48
N LEU A 58 12.67 0.60 -13.68
CA LEU A 58 13.58 -0.52 -13.89
C LEU A 58 15.00 0.01 -14.02
N THR A 59 15.90 -0.40 -13.13
CA THR A 59 17.31 -0.01 -13.21
C THR A 59 18.02 -0.74 -14.35
N ALA A 60 19.17 -0.23 -14.78
CA ALA A 60 20.01 -0.87 -15.80
C ALA A 60 20.45 -2.30 -15.42
N ASN A 61 20.44 -2.63 -14.12
CA ASN A 61 20.81 -3.94 -13.60
C ASN A 61 19.60 -4.90 -13.51
N GLY A 62 18.40 -4.46 -13.91
CA GLY A 62 17.18 -5.26 -13.86
C GLY A 62 16.45 -5.25 -12.52
N GLU A 63 16.77 -4.32 -11.62
CA GLU A 63 16.09 -4.18 -10.33
C GLU A 63 14.88 -3.25 -10.44
N ILE A 64 13.80 -3.59 -9.73
CA ILE A 64 12.59 -2.75 -9.63
C ILE A 64 12.73 -1.85 -8.41
N VAL A 65 12.70 -0.54 -8.62
CA VAL A 65 12.82 0.47 -7.55
C VAL A 65 11.63 1.42 -7.58
N ILE A 66 11.31 2.04 -6.44
CA ILE A 66 10.34 3.14 -6.34
C ILE A 66 11.14 4.41 -6.10
N ILE A 67 11.08 5.38 -7.01
CA ILE A 67 11.75 6.68 -6.86
C ILE A 67 10.78 7.64 -6.19
N ALA A 68 10.92 7.81 -4.86
CA ALA A 68 10.16 8.83 -4.15
C ALA A 68 10.78 10.21 -4.43
N GLU A 69 10.00 11.10 -5.05
CA GLU A 69 10.30 12.55 -5.06
C GLU A 69 10.08 13.18 -3.68
#